data_AF-A0A938MNN9-F1
#
_entry.id   AF-A0A938MNN9-F1
#
_cell.length_a   1.000
_cell.length_b   1.000
_cell.length_c   1.000
_cell.angle_alpha   90.00
_cell.angle_beta   90.00
_cell.angle_gamma   90.00
#
_symmetry.space_group_name_H-M   'P 1'
#
loop_
_entity.id
_entity.type
_entity.pdbx_description
1 polymer ?
#
loop_
_entity_poly.entity_id
_entity_poly.type
_entity_poly.pdbx_seq_one_letter_code
_entity_poly.pdbx_strand_id
1 'polypeptide(L)' 'KPGTPFEKLPKDWVCPGCGAAKDQFKPVEE' A
#
# COMPACT_ATOMS: atom_id res chain seq x y z
N LYS A 1 4.33 14.91 9.39
CA LYS A 1 4.90 13.59 9.78
C LYS A 1 4.30 12.53 8.88
N PRO A 2 5.04 11.51 8.47
CA PRO A 2 4.46 10.31 7.86
C PRO A 2 3.38 9.75 8.79
N GLY A 3 2.26 9.31 8.23
CA GLY A 3 1.10 8.89 9.05
C GLY A 3 -0.13 8.50 8.23
N THR A 4 0.05 8.15 6.96
CA THR A 4 -1.03 7.62 6.12
C THR A 4 -1.06 6.10 6.27
N PRO A 5 -2.09 5.52 6.90
CA PRO A 5 -2.24 4.07 6.95
C PRO A 5 -2.41 3.48 5.55
N PHE A 6 -1.95 2.25 5.35
CA PHE A 6 -2.05 1.56 4.05
C PHE A 6 -3.49 1.51 3.51
N GLU A 7 -4.46 1.31 4.40
CA GLU A 7 -5.89 1.27 4.08
C GLU A 7 -6.41 2.58 3.46
N LYS A 8 -5.81 3.72 3.83
CA LYS A 8 -6.17 5.05 3.32
C LYS A 8 -5.45 5.43 2.03
N LEU A 9 -4.60 4.54 1.49
CA LEU A 9 -3.99 4.79 0.18
C LEU A 9 -5.07 4.87 -0.92
N PRO A 10 -4.85 5.71 -1.95
CA PRO A 10 -5.74 5.81 -3.10
C PRO A 10 -6.04 4.45 -3.76
N LYS A 11 -7.16 4.35 -4.47
CA LYS A 11 -7.56 3.11 -5.17
C LYS A 11 -6.64 2.77 -6.34
N ASP A 12 -6.05 3.80 -6.94
CA ASP A 12 -5.10 3.76 -8.06
C ASP A 12 -3.64 3.70 -7.59
N TRP A 13 -3.41 3.56 -6.28
CA TRP A 13 -2.06 3.38 -5.77
C TRP A 13 -1.45 2.08 -6.31
N VAL A 14 -0.19 2.19 -6.73
CA VAL A 14 0.65 1.08 -7.18
C VAL A 14 1.99 1.13 -6.46
N CYS A 15 2.61 -0.03 -6.25
CA CYS A 15 3.92 -0.12 -5.64
C CYS A 15 4.97 0.57 -6.54
N PRO A 16 5.70 1.59 -6.05
CA PRO A 16 6.68 2.31 -6.87
C PRO A 16 7.91 1.47 -7.26
N GLY A 17 8.12 0.32 -6.61
CA GLY A 17 9.24 -0.58 -6.93
C GLY A 17 8.90 -1.68 -7.94
N CYS A 18 7.64 -2.14 -7.99
CA CYS A 18 7.26 -3.30 -8.82
C CYS A 18 5.96 -3.13 -9.62
N GLY A 19 5.20 -2.06 -9.41
CA GLY A 19 3.92 -1.81 -10.09
C GLY A 19 2.74 -2.65 -9.61
N ALA A 20 2.90 -3.48 -8.58
CA ALA A 20 1.81 -4.26 -8.01
C ALA A 20 0.69 -3.38 -7.44
N ALA A 21 -0.55 -3.80 -7.61
CA ALA A 21 -1.73 -3.10 -7.11
C ALA A 21 -1.91 -3.26 -5.59
N LYS A 22 -2.66 -2.34 -4.97
CA LYS A 22 -2.90 -2.28 -3.52
C LYS A 22 -3.46 -3.59 -2.93
N ASP A 23 -4.29 -4.30 -3.68
CA ASP A 23 -4.95 -5.55 -3.29
C ASP A 23 -4.02 -6.77 -3.28
N GLN A 24 -2.81 -6.66 -3.85
CA GLN A 24 -1.79 -7.72 -3.83
C GLN A 24 -0.95 -7.73 -2.54
N PHE A 25 -1.16 -6.76 -1.65
CA PHE A 25 -0.43 -6.62 -0.40
C PHE A 25 -1.26 -7.15 0.78
N LYS A 26 -0.55 -7.65 1.79
CA LYS A 26 -1.13 -8.07 3.07
C LYS A 26 -0.37 -7.41 4.22
N PRO A 27 -1.01 -7.21 5.38
CA PRO A 27 -0.30 -6.82 6.59
C PRO A 27 0.83 -7.82 6.88
N VAL A 28 1.97 -7.29 7.29
CA VAL A 28 3.06 -8.11 7.85
C VAL A 28 2.76 -8.22 9.33
N GLU A 29 2.63 -9.44 9.84
CA GLU A 29 2.60 -9.70 11.28
C GLU A 29 4.02 -9.53 11.82
N GLU A 30 4.17 -8.81 12.94
CA GLU A 30 5.47 -8.55 13.60
C GLU A 30 6.04 -9.80 14.30
#